data_AF-A0A7C6U0A0-F1
#
_entry.id   AF-A0A7C6U0A0-F1
#
_cell.length_a   1.000
_cell.length_b   1.000
_cell.length_c   1.000
_cell.angle_alpha   90.00
_cell.angle_beta   90.00
_cell.angle_gamma   90.00
#
_symmetry.space_group_name_H-M   'P 1'
#
loop_
_entity.id
_entity.type
_entity.pdbx_description
1 polymer ?
#
loop_
_entity_poly.entity_id
_entity_poly.type
_entity_poly.pdbx_seq_one_letter_code
_entity_poly.pdbx_strand_id
1 'polypeptide(L)' 'MKADFLLEIGCEEIPSRFMEPALAELKKNAQKAFEDARLSYEKAAAFGTPRRLVLYITGLSERQGDI' A
#
# COMPACT_ATOMS: atom_id res chain seq x y z
N MET A 1 9.62 -0.06 17.25
CA MET A 1 10.28 0.69 16.18
C MET A 1 9.27 0.89 15.05
N LYS A 2 9.49 1.90 14.21
CA LYS A 2 8.69 2.12 13.00
C LYS A 2 9.62 2.03 11.81
N ALA A 3 9.15 1.37 10.76
CA ALA A 3 9.93 1.17 9.54
C ALA A 3 9.08 1.54 8.32
N ASP A 4 9.77 1.82 7.22
CA ASP A 4 9.12 1.99 5.94
C ASP A 4 8.88 0.62 5.31
N PHE A 5 7.73 0.46 4.66
CA PHE A 5 7.32 -0.75 3.98
C PHE A 5 7.05 -0.45 2.51
N LEU A 6 7.62 -1.27 1.62
CA LEU A 6 7.46 -1.19 0.18
C LEU A 6 6.92 -2.53 -0.33
N LEU A 7 5.77 -2.49 -1.00
CA LEU A 7 5.24 -3.60 -1.76
C LEU A 7 5.27 -3.22 -3.23
N GLU A 8 5.96 -4.03 -4.03
CA GLU A 8 5.94 -3.93 -5.48
C GLU A 8 5.26 -5.14 -6.09
N ILE A 9 4.37 -4.88 -7.05
CA ILE A 9 3.70 -5.91 -7.84
C ILE A 9 4.08 -5.68 -9.30
N GLY A 10 4.81 -6.62 -9.87
CA GLY A 10 5.03 -6.68 -11.32
C GLY A 10 3.76 -7.17 -12.01
N CYS A 11 3.36 -6.49 -13.09
CA CYS A 11 2.16 -6.82 -13.85
C CYS A 11 2.48 -6.89 -15.35
N GLU A 12 1.60 -7.58 -16.09
CA GLU A 12 1.47 -7.31 -17.52
C GLU A 12 0.93 -5.90 -17.77
N GLU A 13 0.80 -5.51 -19.04
CA GLU A 13 0.35 -4.16 -19.39
C GLU A 13 -1.07 -3.86 -18.87
N ILE A 14 -1.14 -2.98 -17.88
CA ILE A 14 -2.34 -2.41 -17.29
C ILE A 14 -2.86 -1.33 -18.24
N PRO A 15 -4.08 -1.47 -18.77
CA PRO A 15 -4.67 -0.44 -19.60
C PRO A 15 -4.84 0.88 -18.82
N SER A 16 -4.57 2.02 -19.46
CA SER A 16 -4.53 3.34 -18.79
C SER A 16 -5.79 3.67 -17.99
N ARG A 17 -6.97 3.24 -18.46
CA ARG A 17 -8.26 3.45 -17.78
C ARG A 17 -8.36 2.75 -16.41
N PHE A 18 -7.54 1.73 -16.18
CA PHE A 18 -7.52 0.97 -14.94
C PHE A 18 -6.40 1.41 -13.99
N MET A 19 -5.47 2.25 -14.43
CA MET A 19 -4.32 2.65 -13.61
C MET A 19 -4.76 3.40 -12.34
N GLU A 20 -5.48 4.51 -12.49
CA GLU A 20 -6.00 5.31 -11.37
C GLU A 20 -6.90 4.48 -10.42
N PRO A 21 -7.89 3.72 -10.91
CA PRO A 21 -8.67 2.81 -10.06
C PRO A 21 -7.81 1.79 -9.31
N ALA A 22 -6.84 1.15 -9.97
CA ALA A 22 -6.00 0.14 -9.35
C ALA A 22 -5.12 0.71 -8.24
N LEU A 23 -4.58 1.92 -8.42
CA LEU A 23 -3.80 2.61 -7.38
C LEU A 23 -4.66 3.02 -6.19
N ALA A 24 -5.86 3.54 -6.44
CA ALA A 24 -6.81 3.87 -5.39
C ALA A 24 -7.22 2.63 -4.60
N GLU A 25 -7.50 1.52 -5.29
CA GLU A 25 -7.91 0.27 -4.68
C GLU A 25 -6.75 -0.39 -3.90
N LEU A 26 -5.54 -0.41 -4.45
CA LEU A 26 -4.34 -0.90 -3.76
C LEU A 26 -4.11 -0.15 -2.44
N LYS A 27 -4.18 1.18 -2.47
CA LYS A 27 -4.06 2.00 -1.26
C LYS A 27 -5.18 1.68 -0.27
N LYS A 28 -6.44 1.69 -0.71
CA LYS A 28 -7.60 1.42 0.16
C LYS A 28 -7.51 0.04 0.81
N ASN A 29 -7.17 -0.99 0.05
CA ASN A 29 -7.05 -2.36 0.55
C ASN A 29 -5.91 -2.48 1.58
N ALA A 30 -4.79 -1.81 1.35
CA ALA A 30 -3.70 -1.77 2.32
C ALA A 30 -4.09 -1.06 3.62
N GLN A 31 -4.76 0.10 3.53
CA GLN A 31 -5.22 0.84 4.72
C GLN A 31 -6.18 -0.01 5.54
N LYS A 32 -7.13 -0.68 4.89
CA LYS A 32 -8.05 -1.61 5.55
C LYS A 32 -7.33 -2.79 6.20
N ALA A 33 -6.38 -3.40 5.49
CA ALA A 33 -5.60 -4.52 6.04
C ALA A 33 -4.79 -4.12 7.29
N PHE A 34 -4.20 -2.93 7.31
CA PHE A 34 -3.49 -2.43 8.49
C PHE A 34 -4.44 -2.07 9.63
N GLU A 35 -5.61 -1.51 9.34
CA GLU A 35 -6.64 -1.24 10.34
C GLU A 35 -7.16 -2.54 10.99
N ASP A 36 -7.53 -3.53 10.17
CA ASP A 36 -7.97 -4.85 10.62
C ASP A 36 -6.88 -5.54 11.46
N ALA A 37 -5.61 -5.36 11.07
CA ALA A 37 -4.46 -5.86 11.80
C ALA A 37 -4.03 -4.98 12.99
N ARG A 38 -4.71 -3.85 13.28
CA ARG A 38 -4.33 -2.89 14.35
C ARG A 38 -2.86 -2.42 14.25
N LEU A 39 -2.39 -2.21 13.03
CA LEU A 39 -1.07 -1.67 12.73
C LEU A 39 -1.17 -0.18 12.41
N SER A 40 -0.40 0.63 13.12
CA SER A 40 -0.32 2.07 12.88
C SER A 40 0.70 2.39 11.79
N TYR A 41 0.44 3.43 11.00
CA TYR A 41 1.36 3.96 9.99
C TYR A 41 1.20 5.48 9.90
N GLU A 42 2.16 6.16 9.29
CA GLU A 42 2.14 7.63 9.18
C GLU A 42 1.55 8.08 7.84
N LYS A 43 2.00 7.49 6.73
CA LYS A 43 1.46 7.78 5.39
C LYS A 43 1.40 6.53 4.54
N ALA A 44 0.40 6.49 3.66
CA ALA A 44 0.24 5.48 2.62
C ALA A 44 0.11 6.15 1.25
N ALA A 45 0.94 5.73 0.30
CA ALA A 45 0.92 6.19 -1.08
C ALA A 45 0.98 4.99 -2.04
N ALA A 46 0.26 5.10 -3.16
CA ALA A 46 0.32 4.14 -4.24
C ALA A 46 0.82 4.84 -5.51
N PHE A 47 1.69 4.17 -6.25
CA PHE A 47 2.29 4.65 -7.50
C PHE A 47 2.22 3.54 -8.53
N GLY A 48 2.18 3.90 -9.81
CA GLY A 48 2.05 2.90 -10.87
C GLY A 48 2.68 3.33 -12.18
N THR A 49 3.08 2.32 -12.94
CA THR A 49 3.38 2.38 -14.37
C THR A 49 2.58 1.28 -15.04
N PRO A 50 2.43 1.26 -16.38
CA PRO A 50 1.65 0.22 -17.05
C PRO A 50 2.03 -1.22 -16.68
N ARG A 51 3.25 -1.50 -16.19
CA ARG A 51 3.68 -2.86 -15.83
C ARG A 51 4.06 -3.03 -14.36
N ARG A 52 3.71 -2.06 -13.50
CA ARG A 52 4.07 -2.10 -12.07
C ARG A 52 3.08 -1.30 -11.23
N LEU A 53 2.69 -1.88 -10.10
CA LEU A 53 2.03 -1.17 -9.01
C LEU A 53 2.95 -1.18 -7.79
N VAL A 54 3.00 -0.06 -7.08
CA VAL A 54 3.83 0.13 -5.90
C VAL A 54 2.97 0.71 -4.79
N LEU A 55 3.04 0.11 -3.62
CA LEU A 55 2.51 0.67 -2.38
C LEU A 55 3.70 1.00 -1.47
N TYR A 56 3.79 2.26 -1.06
CA TYR A 56 4.81 2.74 -0.14
C TYR A 56 4.16 3.29 1.13
N ILE A 57 4.55 2.72 2.26
CA ILE A 57 4.04 3.04 3.58
C ILE A 57 5.20 3.54 4.43
N THR A 58 5.00 4.67 5.10
CA THR A 58 6.01 5.24 6.00
C THR A 58 5.59 5.07 7.45
N GLY A 59 6.58 4.83 8.30
CA GLY A 59 6.38 4.75 9.74
C GLY A 59 5.43 3.62 10.18
N LEU A 60 5.43 2.49 9.48
CA LEU A 60 4.63 1.32 9.83
C LEU A 60 5.15 0.68 11.12
N SER A 61 4.25 0.38 12.06
CA SER A 61 4.60 -0.32 13.30
C SER A 61 4.93 -1.78 13.01
N GLU A 62 6.05 -2.28 13.55
CA GLU A 62 6.46 -3.69 13.40
C GLU A 62 5.56 -4.68 14.14
N ARG A 63 4.79 -4.18 15.11
CA ARG A 63 3.89 -4.96 15.95
C ARG A 63 2.59 -4.20 16.16
N GLN A 64 1.56 -4.95 16.53
CA GLN A 64 0.29 -4.40 16.98
C GLN A 64 0.51 -3.59 18.26
N GLY A 65 -0.28 -2.54 18.44
CA GLY A 65 -0.28 -1.79 19.70
C GLY A 65 -0.70 -2.69 20.87
N ASP A 66 -0.10 -2.46 22.04
CA ASP A 66 -0.52 -3.11 23.29
C ASP A 66 -1.92 -2.59 23.68
N ILE A 67 -2.76 -3.48 24.23
CA ILE A 67 -4.17 -3.21 24.55
C ILE A 67 -4.31 -2.33 25.79
#